data_AF-F7YAE1-F1
#
_entry.id   AF-F7YAE1-F1
#
_cell.length_a   1.000
_cell.length_b   1.000
_cell.length_c   1.000
_cell.angle_alpha   90.00
_cell.angle_beta   90.00
_cell.angle_gamma   90.00
#
_symmetry.space_group_name_H-M   'P 1'
#
loop_
_entity.id
_entity.type
_entity.pdbx_description
1 polymer ?
#
loop_
_entity_poly.entity_id
_entity_poly.type
_entity_poly.pdbx_seq_one_letter_code
_entity_poly.pdbx_strand_id
1 'polypeptide(L)' 'MMTFNFKGPPVGDGDVSAECQGQLLPFIHEIVQAAVAAGWSRDDVLLAFVELSWDLYEKRRGDL' A
#
# COMPACT_ATOMS: atom_id res chain seq x y z
N MET A 1 2.81 16.14 7.64
CA MET A 1 3.01 15.25 6.48
C MET A 1 3.83 14.08 6.98
N MET A 2 3.35 12.84 6.86
CA MET A 2 4.16 11.66 7.18
C MET A 2 5.23 11.50 6.10
N THR A 3 6.48 11.32 6.53
CA THR A 3 7.58 11.03 5.62
C THR A 3 7.64 9.52 5.42
N PHE A 4 7.39 9.05 4.20
CA PHE A 4 7.51 7.65 3.85
C PHE A 4 8.99 7.32 3.59
N ASN A 5 9.67 6.78 4.60
CA ASN A 5 11.08 6.39 4.50
C ASN A 5 11.20 4.98 3.90
N PHE A 6 10.96 4.86 2.59
CA PHE A 6 11.22 3.61 1.88
C PHE A 6 12.73 3.34 1.84
N LYS A 7 13.12 2.17 2.32
CA LYS A 7 14.38 1.54 1.95
C LYS A 7 14.28 1.17 0.47
N GLY A 8 15.35 1.48 -0.28
CA GLY A 8 15.43 1.13 -1.71
C GLY A 8 15.24 -0.38 -1.94
N PRO A 9 14.99 -0.79 -3.20
CA PRO A 9 14.81 -2.19 -3.53
C PRO A 9 16.03 -3.02 -3.08
N PRO A 10 15.83 -4.32 -2.73
CA PRO A 10 16.95 -5.20 -2.41
C PRO A 10 17.93 -5.27 -3.58
N VAL A 11 19.23 -5.38 -3.28
CA VAL A 11 20.27 -5.58 -4.29
C VAL A 11 20.43 -7.08 -4.55
N GLY A 12 20.15 -7.55 -5.76
CA GLY A 12 20.24 -8.96 -6.17
C GLY A 12 18.87 -9.64 -6.36
N ASP A 13 18.83 -10.98 -6.32
CA ASP A 13 17.63 -11.80 -6.57
C ASP A 13 16.62 -11.82 -5.41
N GLY A 14 16.55 -10.75 -4.61
CA GLY A 14 15.55 -10.63 -3.54
C GLY A 14 14.15 -10.47 -4.12
N ASP A 15 13.13 -10.99 -3.42
CA ASP A 15 11.73 -10.74 -3.78
C ASP A 15 11.37 -9.27 -3.53
N VAL A 16 11.55 -8.45 -4.57
CA VAL A 16 11.25 -7.02 -4.56
C VAL A 16 9.79 -6.76 -4.19
N SER A 17 8.87 -7.65 -4.55
CA SER A 17 7.46 -7.50 -4.23
C SER A 17 7.23 -7.70 -2.73
N ALA A 18 7.77 -8.76 -2.15
CA ALA A 18 7.65 -9.02 -0.72
C ALA A 18 8.30 -7.91 0.14
N GLU A 19 9.49 -7.43 -0.26
CA GLU A 19 10.17 -6.32 0.43
C GLU A 19 9.37 -5.01 0.33
N CYS A 20 8.81 -4.70 -0.84
CA CYS A 20 7.95 -3.53 -1.01
C CYS A 20 6.68 -3.62 -0.14
N GLN A 21 6.03 -4.79 -0.13
CA GLN A 21 4.85 -5.04 0.72
C GLN A 21 5.17 -4.87 2.21
N GLY A 22 6.31 -5.40 2.67
CA GLY A 22 6.74 -5.27 4.06
C GLY A 22 6.93 -3.81 4.49
N GLN A 23 7.40 -2.96 3.58
CA GLN A 23 7.55 -1.53 3.83
C GLN A 23 6.23 -0.74 3.74
N LEU A 24 5.28 -1.17 2.90
CA LEU A 24 3.96 -0.55 2.78
C LEU A 24 3.04 -0.86 3.96
N LEU A 25 3.16 -2.07 4.53
CA LEU A 25 2.22 -2.60 5.51
C LEU A 25 2.03 -1.70 6.76
N PRO A 26 3.07 -1.12 7.38
CA PRO A 26 2.89 -0.22 8.52
C PRO A 26 2.03 1.00 8.19
N PHE A 27 2.20 1.58 7.01
CA PHE A 27 1.44 2.76 6.57
C PHE A 27 -0.03 2.40 6.31
N ILE A 28 -0.27 1.26 5.65
CA ILE A 28 -1.64 0.76 5.43
C ILE A 28 -2.32 0.52 6.78
N HIS A 29 -1.61 -0.08 7.75
CA HIS A 29 -2.15 -0.28 9.09
C HIS A 29 -2.52 1.04 9.78
N GLU A 30 -1.65 2.05 9.75
CA GLU A 30 -1.96 3.35 10.35
C GLU A 30 -3.18 4.01 9.72
N ILE A 31 -3.32 3.96 8.40
CA ILE A 31 -4.49 4.54 7.71
C ILE A 31 -5.76 3.77 8.06
N VAL A 32 -5.71 2.43 8.06
CA VAL A 32 -6.87 1.59 8.44
C VAL A 32 -7.29 1.87 9.88
N GLN A 33 -6.35 1.98 10.82
CA GLN A 33 -6.66 2.29 12.21
C GLN A 33 -7.27 3.69 12.36
N ALA A 34 -6.75 4.69 11.66
CA ALA A 34 -7.32 6.04 11.66
C ALA A 34 -8.75 6.07 11.08
N ALA A 35 -9.00 5.34 10.00
CA ALA A 35 -10.32 5.23 9.40
C ALA A 35 -11.32 4.53 10.36
N VAL A 36 -10.92 3.41 10.95
CA VAL A 36 -11.75 2.70 11.93
C VAL A 36 -12.05 3.57 13.16
N ALA A 37 -11.07 4.34 13.66
CA ALA A 37 -11.27 5.28 14.75
C ALA A 37 -12.27 6.41 14.39
N ALA A 38 -12.37 6.75 13.11
CA ALA A 38 -13.37 7.70 12.59
C ALA A 38 -14.74 7.05 12.29
N GLY A 39 -14.91 5.75 12.57
CA GLY A 39 -16.18 5.03 12.43
C GLY A 39 -16.38 4.27 11.12
N TRP A 40 -15.35 4.15 10.28
CA TRP A 40 -15.43 3.38 9.04
C TRP A 40 -15.32 1.87 9.29
N SER A 41 -15.98 1.08 8.44
CA SER A 41 -15.82 -0.38 8.39
C SER A 41 -14.41 -0.73 7.96
N ARG A 42 -13.74 -1.61 8.73
CA ARG A 42 -12.40 -2.09 8.39
C ARG A 42 -12.36 -2.80 7.04
N ASP A 43 -13.37 -3.60 6.75
CA ASP A 43 -13.43 -4.39 5.51
C ASP A 43 -13.63 -3.50 4.29
N ASP A 44 -14.50 -2.49 4.39
CA ASP A 44 -14.73 -1.53 3.30
C ASP A 44 -13.48 -0.69 3.03
N VAL A 45 -12.76 -0.28 4.07
CA VAL A 45 -11.50 0.46 3.93
C VAL A 45 -10.44 -0.38 3.24
N LEU A 46 -10.29 -1.65 3.63
CA LEU A 46 -9.33 -2.56 3.00
C LEU A 46 -9.70 -2.86 1.54
N LEU A 47 -10.99 -3.06 1.26
CA LEU A 47 -11.48 -3.26 -0.11
C LEU A 47 -11.18 -2.02 -0.97
N ALA A 48 -11.46 -0.82 -0.46
CA ALA A 48 -11.17 0.43 -1.16
C ALA A 48 -9.66 0.57 -1.48
N PHE A 49 -8.77 0.17 -0.56
CA PHE A 49 -7.32 0.15 -0.81
C PHE A 49 -6.92 -0.78 -1.96
N VAL A 50 -7.52 -1.98 -2.02
CA VAL A 50 -7.29 -2.94 -3.10
C VAL A 50 -7.74 -2.36 -4.43
N GLU A 51 -8.96 -1.82 -4.49
CA GLU A 51 -9.54 -1.23 -5.70
C GLU A 51 -8.70 -0.05 -6.22
N LEU A 52 -8.31 0.88 -5.34
CA LEU A 52 -7.46 2.02 -5.69
C LEU A 52 -6.09 1.58 -6.20
N SER A 53 -5.45 0.63 -5.52
CA SER A 53 -4.11 0.15 -5.90
C SER A 53 -4.15 -0.56 -7.25
N TRP A 54 -5.20 -1.33 -7.49
CA TRP A 54 -5.42 -2.01 -8.76
C TRP A 54 -5.68 -1.03 -9.91
N ASP A 55 -6.55 -0.04 -9.73
CA ASP A 55 -6.82 1.00 -10.72
C ASP A 55 -5.56 1.79 -11.10
N LEU A 56 -4.72 2.13 -10.12
CA LEU A 56 -3.43 2.79 -10.36
C LEU A 56 -2.46 1.92 -11.16
N TYR A 57 -2.41 0.61 -10.87
CA TYR A 57 -1.60 -0.34 -11.62
C TYR A 57 -2.09 -0.47 -13.07
N GLU A 58 -3.39 -0.68 -13.27
CA GLU A 58 -4.00 -0.84 -14.59
C GLU A 58 -3.79 0.39 -15.48
N LYS A 59 -3.96 1.60 -14.92
CA LYS A 59 -3.68 2.85 -15.64
C LYS A 59 -2.24 2.93 -16.12
N ARG A 60 -1.27 2.58 -15.26
CA ARG A 60 0.15 2.57 -15.64
C ARG A 60 0.53 1.44 -16.58
N ARG A 61 -0.19 0.31 -16.55
CA ARG A 61 0.06 -0.80 -17.47
C ARG A 61 -0.29 -0.43 -18.91
N GLY A 62 -1.24 0.47 -19.12
CA GLY A 62 -1.52 1.02 -20.46
C GLY A 62 -0.45 1.99 -20.98
N ASP A 63 0.39 2.51 -20.09
CA ASP A 63 1.49 3.45 -20.44
C ASP A 63 2.82 2.73 -20.77
N LEU A 64 2.93 1.43 -20.47
CA LEU A 64 4.09 0.56 -20.73
C LEU A 64 3.89 -0.27 -22.02
#